data_AF-A0A966K648-F1
#
_entry.id   AF-A0A966K648-F1
#
_cell.length_a   1.000
_cell.length_b   1.000
_cell.length_c   1.000
_cell.angle_alpha   90.00
_cell.angle_beta   90.00
_cell.angle_gamma   90.00
#
_symmetry.space_group_name_H-M   'P 1'
#
loop_
_entity.id
_entity.type
_entity.pdbx_description
1 polymer ?
#
loop_
_entity_poly.entity_id
_entity_poly.type
_entity_poly.pdbx_seq_one_letter_code
_entity_poly.pdbx_strand_id
1 'polypeptide(L)' 'MYGKQVRGVDRSTFLFDSKGVLQKEWRGIKVTGHVVEVLTAAKAMS' A
#
# COMPACT_ATOMS: atom_id res chain seq x y z
N MET A 1 -8.05 10.94 -19.56
CA MET A 1 -6.66 11.04 -20.03
C MET A 1 -6.66 10.66 -21.51
N TYR A 2 -6.86 11.64 -22.41
CA TYR A 2 -6.72 11.39 -23.85
C TYR A 2 -5.33 11.83 -24.29
N GLY A 3 -4.60 10.96 -25.00
CA GLY A 3 -3.61 11.40 -26.00
C GLY A 3 -2.13 11.12 -25.76
N LYS A 4 -1.65 10.61 -24.61
CA LYS A 4 -0.24 10.17 -24.47
C LYS A 4 -0.11 9.00 -23.49
N GLN A 5 0.67 7.98 -23.87
CA GLN A 5 1.14 6.97 -22.92
C GLN A 5 2.04 7.65 -21.89
N VAL A 6 1.65 7.58 -20.63
CA VAL A 6 2.46 8.07 -19.50
C VAL A 6 2.81 6.90 -18.59
N ARG A 7 4.04 6.84 -18.13
CA ARG A 7 4.42 5.97 -17.01
C ARG A 7 4.14 6.72 -15.73
N GLY A 8 3.09 6.29 -15.02
CA GLY A 8 2.71 6.83 -13.72
C GLY A 8 3.14 5.91 -12.58
N VAL A 9 3.21 6.47 -11.38
CA VAL A 9 3.33 5.67 -10.16
C VAL A 9 1.93 5.25 -9.73
N ASP A 10 1.76 3.95 -9.45
CA ASP A 10 0.56 3.45 -8.80
C ASP A 10 0.69 3.59 -7.28
N ARG A 11 -0.28 4.26 -6.66
CA ARG A 11 -0.26 4.53 -5.23
C ARG A 11 -0.36 3.22 -4.48
N SER A 12 0.73 2.89 -3.79
CA SER A 12 0.90 1.59 -3.16
C SER A 12 1.46 1.75 -1.74
N THR A 13 1.22 0.76 -0.89
CA THR A 13 1.80 0.67 0.46
C THR A 13 2.23 -0.77 0.69
N PHE A 14 3.34 -0.94 1.39
CA PHE A 14 3.93 -2.25 1.66
C PHE A 14 4.27 -2.32 3.14
N LEU A 15 3.89 -3.43 3.77
CA LEU A 15 4.12 -3.69 5.18
C LEU A 15 5.09 -4.86 5.31
N PHE A 16 6.25 -4.57 5.87
CA PHE A 16 7.31 -5.54 6.13
C PHE A 16 7.40 -5.82 7.63
N ASP A 17 7.76 -7.05 7.99
CA ASP A 17 8.10 -7.39 9.36
C ASP A 17 9.53 -6.98 9.74
N SER A 18 9.90 -7.23 11.00
CA SER A 18 11.24 -6.92 11.53
C SER A 18 12.37 -7.71 10.87
N LYS A 19 12.07 -8.78 10.15
CA LYS A 19 13.03 -9.60 9.40
C LYS A 19 13.12 -9.17 7.93
N GLY A 20 12.38 -8.13 7.53
CA GLY A 20 12.33 -7.63 6.16
C GLY A 20 11.48 -8.48 5.23
N VAL A 21 10.60 -9.35 5.75
CA VAL A 21 9.67 -10.14 4.93
C VAL A 21 8.42 -9.30 4.64
N LEU A 22 7.99 -9.28 3.38
CA LEU A 22 6.75 -8.62 2.97
C LEU A 22 5.55 -9.39 3.51
N GLN A 23 4.80 -8.77 4.41
CA GLN A 23 3.62 -9.38 5.03
C GLN A 23 2.33 -8.99 4.33
N LYS A 24 2.24 -7.75 3.82
CA LYS A 24 1.07 -7.27 3.08
C LYS A 24 1.44 -6.16 2.09
N GLU A 25 0.74 -6.12 0.97
CA GLU A 25 0.82 -5.04 -0.01
C GLU A 25 -0.56 -4.51 -0.38
N TRP A 26 -0.59 -3.23 -0.73
CA TRP A 26 -1.75 -2.52 -1.24
C TRP A 26 -1.37 -1.77 -2.50
N ARG A 27 -2.18 -1.85 -3.55
CA ARG A 27 -1.97 -1.21 -4.87
C ARG A 27 -3.26 -0.53 -5.32
N GLY A 28 -3.18 0.49 -6.17
CA GLY A 28 -4.37 1.19 -6.67
C GLY A 28 -5.25 1.83 -5.59
N ILE A 29 -4.69 2.22 -4.43
CA ILE A 29 -5.50 2.59 -3.27
C ILE A 29 -6.07 4.01 -3.31
N LYS A 30 -7.25 4.17 -2.70
CA LYS A 30 -7.81 5.46 -2.31
C LYS A 30 -7.29 5.86 -0.93
N VAL A 31 -7.13 7.15 -0.69
CA VAL A 31 -6.57 7.66 0.58
C VAL A 31 -7.50 7.44 1.76
N THR A 32 -8.80 7.67 1.55
CA THR A 32 -9.80 7.66 2.62
C THR A 32 -9.83 6.30 3.30
N GLY A 33 -9.54 6.27 4.60
CA GLY A 33 -9.53 5.05 5.41
C GLY A 33 -8.25 4.21 5.34
N HIS A 34 -7.36 4.46 4.37
CA HIS A 34 -6.17 3.63 4.14
C HIS A 34 -5.24 3.55 5.36
N VAL A 35 -5.04 4.67 6.05
CA VAL A 35 -4.17 4.72 7.24
C VAL A 35 -4.70 3.82 8.36
N VAL A 36 -6.02 3.75 8.54
CA VAL A 36 -6.64 2.91 9.56
C VAL A 36 -6.47 1.44 9.21
N GLU A 37 -6.62 1.08 7.93
CA GLU A 37 -6.37 -0.29 7.46
C GLU A 37 -4.91 -0.72 7.68
N VAL A 38 -3.96 0.14 7.30
CA VAL A 38 -2.53 -0.12 7.48
C VAL A 38 -2.18 -0.28 8.96
N LEU A 39 -2.68 0.62 9.83
CA LEU A 39 -2.44 0.53 11.27
C LEU A 39 -3.02 -0.76 11.86
N THR A 40 -4.22 -1.16 11.42
CA THR A 40 -4.86 -2.41 11.87
C THR A 40 -4.04 -3.62 11.46
N ALA A 41 -3.58 -3.66 10.20
CA ALA A 41 -2.72 -4.74 9.70
C ALA A 41 -1.39 -4.80 10.47
N ALA A 42 -0.76 -3.66 10.73
CA ALA A 42 0.49 -3.60 11.50
C ALA A 42 0.31 -4.06 12.95
N LYS A 43 -0.82 -3.76 13.59
CA LYS A 43 -1.13 -4.23 14.96
C LYS A 43 -1.46 -5.72 15.02
N ALA A 44 -1.96 -6.29 13.94
CA ALA A 44 -2.25 -7.73 13.85
C ALA A 44 -0.97 -8.56 13.64
N MET A 45 0.15 -7.92 13.31
CA MET A 45 1.46 -8.55 13.26
C MET A 45 2.03 -8.66 14.68
N SER A 46 2.16 -9.89 15.14
CA SER A 46 2.81 -10.31 16.39
C SER A 46 4.33 -10.41 16.23
#